data_AF-Q2V264-F1
#
_entry.id   AF-Q2V264-F1
#
_cell.length_a   1.000
_cell.length_b   1.000
_cell.length_c   1.000
_cell.angle_alpha   90.00
_cell.angle_beta   90.00
_cell.angle_gamma   90.00
#
_symmetry.space_group_name_H-M   'P 1'
#
loop_
_entity.id
_entity.type
_entity.pdbx_description
1 polymer ?
#
loop_
_entity_poly.entity_id
_entity_poly.type
_entity_poly.pdbx_seq_one_letter_code
_entity_poly.pdbx_strand_id
1 'polypeptide(L)'
;ALELAFKYDSRVLIEQGVNAREIEVGLLENEGVKSSLPGEVVKDVAFYDYEAKYIDNKITMDIPAKLSEDVIATMRQYAEKAFHAIGGVGLARCDF
;
A
#
# COMPACT_ATOMS: atom_id res chain seq x y z
N ALA A 1 18.66 11.47 -9.89
CA ALA A 1 17.50 11.18 -9.01
C ALA A 1 16.82 12.46 -8.53
N LEU A 2 17.51 13.32 -7.75
CA LEU A 2 16.91 14.58 -7.25
C LEU A 2 16.44 15.53 -8.36
N GLU A 3 17.26 15.76 -9.39
CA GLU A 3 16.87 16.59 -10.55
C GLU A 3 15.61 16.07 -11.27
N LEU A 4 15.39 14.75 -11.24
CA LEU A 4 14.19 14.15 -11.82
C LEU A 4 12.97 14.37 -10.91
N ALA A 5 13.10 14.15 -9.60
CA ALA A 5 12.04 14.37 -8.64
C ALA A 5 11.55 15.83 -8.63
N PHE A 6 12.48 16.80 -8.73
CA PHE A 6 12.16 18.22 -8.80
C PHE A 6 11.41 18.65 -10.08
N LYS A 7 11.27 17.77 -11.08
CA LYS A 7 10.37 18.02 -12.21
C LYS A 7 8.89 17.82 -11.85
N TYR A 8 8.59 17.09 -10.76
CA TYR A 8 7.22 16.73 -10.36
C TYR A 8 6.72 17.51 -9.14
N ASP A 9 7.61 17.86 -8.21
CA ASP A 9 7.26 18.68 -7.04
C ASP A 9 8.46 19.54 -6.59
N SER A 10 8.17 20.65 -5.91
CA SER A 10 9.13 21.53 -5.23
C SER A 10 9.70 20.95 -3.94
N ARG A 11 9.07 19.92 -3.38
CA ARG A 11 9.50 19.22 -2.17
C ARG A 11 9.76 17.75 -2.46
N VAL A 12 10.85 17.23 -1.91
CA VAL A 12 11.26 15.83 -2.10
C VAL A 12 11.38 15.15 -0.75
N LEU A 13 10.73 14.00 -0.61
CA LEU A 13 10.90 13.07 0.51
C LEU A 13 11.94 12.02 0.14
N ILE A 14 12.89 11.77 1.04
CA ILE A 14 13.92 10.73 0.87
C ILE A 14 13.74 9.72 2.00
N GLU A 15 13.52 8.47 1.63
CA GLU A 15 13.33 7.35 2.56
C GLU A 15 14.46 6.34 2.43
N GLN A 16 14.72 5.60 3.51
CA GLN A 16 15.67 4.49 3.48
C GLN A 16 15.06 3.35 2.66
N GLY A 17 15.74 2.95 1.58
CA GLY A 17 15.36 1.77 0.82
C GLY A 17 15.46 0.50 1.67
N VAL A 18 14.42 -0.32 1.62
CA VAL A 18 14.36 -1.63 2.30
C VAL A 18 13.91 -2.71 1.32
N ASN A 19 14.39 -3.94 1.51
CA ASN A 19 13.86 -5.10 0.80
C ASN A 19 12.70 -5.66 1.64
N ALA A 20 11.48 -5.26 1.30
CA ALA A 20 10.27 -5.55 2.06
C ALA A 20 9.19 -6.15 1.16
N ARG A 21 8.24 -6.84 1.80
CA ARG A 21 6.99 -7.27 1.18
C ARG A 21 6.05 -6.07 1.11
N GLU A 22 5.29 -5.93 0.03
CA GLU A 22 4.31 -4.87 -0.13
C GLU A 22 2.91 -5.43 0.10
N ILE A 23 2.23 -4.88 1.11
CA ILE A 23 0.91 -5.36 1.52
C ILE A 23 -0.09 -4.21 1.46
N GLU A 24 -1.23 -4.45 0.84
CA GLU A 24 -2.29 -3.45 0.66
C GLU A 24 -3.56 -3.84 1.43
N VAL A 25 -4.18 -2.87 2.10
CA VAL A 25 -5.48 -3.01 2.77
C VAL A 25 -6.44 -1.96 2.21
N GLY A 26 -7.57 -2.42 1.67
CA GLY A 26 -8.65 -1.54 1.23
C GLY A 26 -9.54 -1.13 2.41
N LEU A 27 -9.95 0.13 2.44
CA LEU A 27 -10.89 0.68 3.41
C LEU A 27 -12.10 1.26 2.69
N LEU A 28 -13.30 0.87 3.13
CA LEU A 28 -14.56 1.44 2.66
C LEU A 28 -15.34 1.98 3.85
N GLU A 29 -15.68 3.26 3.81
CA GLU A 29 -16.52 3.92 4.78
C GLU A 29 -17.99 3.86 4.32
N ASN A 30 -18.83 3.18 5.10
CA ASN A 30 -20.29 3.18 4.96
C ASN A 30 -20.93 2.83 6.30
N GLU A 31 -21.48 3.83 7.00
CA GLU A 31 -22.00 3.73 8.38
C GLU A 31 -20.95 3.20 9.39
N GLY A 32 -19.66 3.37 9.05
CA GLY A 32 -18.52 2.77 9.72
C GLY A 32 -17.44 2.36 8.73
N VAL A 33 -16.18 2.41 9.15
CA VAL A 33 -15.06 2.00 8.29
C VAL A 33 -14.93 0.48 8.35
N LYS A 34 -14.86 -0.15 7.17
CA LYS A 34 -14.57 -1.58 7.02
C LYS A 34 -13.29 -1.77 6.25
N SER A 35 -12.47 -2.70 6.71
CA SER A 35 -11.22 -3.09 6.06
C SER A 35 -11.36 -4.42 5.31
N SER A 36 -10.71 -4.54 4.15
CA SER A 36 -10.52 -5.80 3.44
C SER A 36 -9.54 -6.72 4.19
N LEU A 37 -9.42 -7.97 3.74
CA LEU A 37 -8.23 -8.75 4.06
C LEU A 37 -7.00 -8.14 3.37
N PRO A 38 -5.80 -8.20 3.99
CA PRO A 38 -4.58 -7.72 3.35
C PRO A 38 -4.26 -8.54 2.10
N GLY A 39 -3.86 -7.86 1.03
CA GLY A 39 -3.35 -8.47 -0.19
C GLY A 39 -1.87 -8.20 -0.36
N GLU A 40 -1.09 -9.18 -0.79
CA GLU A 40 0.32 -9.00 -1.07
C GLU A 40 0.56 -8.82 -2.56
N VAL A 41 1.34 -7.80 -2.91
CA VAL A 41 1.87 -7.61 -4.25
C VAL A 41 3.10 -8.51 -4.39
N VAL A 42 2.91 -9.70 -4.96
CA VAL A 42 4.02 -10.63 -5.21
C VAL A 42 4.72 -10.19 -6.49
N LYS A 43 5.91 -9.61 -6.31
CA LYS A 43 6.77 -9.17 -7.42
C LYS A 43 7.72 -10.30 -7.82
N ASP A 44 7.81 -10.56 -9.12
CA ASP A 44 8.90 -11.37 -9.69
C ASP A 44 10.16 -10.53 -9.99
N VAL A 45 10.15 -9.22 -9.68
CA VAL A 45 11.23 -8.26 -9.95
C VAL A 45 11.56 -7.39 -8.74
N ALA A 46 12.83 -6.97 -8.63
CA ALA A 46 13.39 -6.31 -7.45
C ALA A 46 12.85 -4.89 -7.16
N PHE A 47 12.11 -4.26 -8.09
CA PHE A 47 11.56 -2.92 -7.93
C PHE A 47 10.20 -2.78 -8.62
N TYR A 48 9.31 -1.98 -8.04
CA TYR A 48 7.94 -1.76 -8.54
C TYR A 48 7.84 -0.36 -9.15
N ASP A 49 8.34 -0.25 -10.37
CA ASP A 49 8.26 1.00 -11.13
C ASP A 49 6.98 1.07 -11.97
N TYR A 50 6.80 2.20 -12.64
CA TYR A 50 5.65 2.46 -13.51
C TYR A 50 5.54 1.44 -14.66
N GLU A 51 6.66 0.95 -15.18
CA GLU A 51 6.67 -0.05 -16.27
C GLU A 51 6.14 -1.40 -15.77
N ALA A 52 6.57 -1.85 -14.59
CA ALA A 52 6.05 -3.07 -13.98
C ALA A 52 4.54 -2.98 -13.66
N LYS A 53 4.05 -1.81 -13.22
CA LYS A 53 2.65 -1.60 -12.84
C LYS A 53 1.67 -1.52 -14.02
N TYR A 54 2.12 -1.07 -15.19
CA TYR A 54 1.21 -0.76 -16.32
C TYR A 54 1.59 -1.38 -17.67
N ILE A 55 2.81 -1.89 -17.84
CA ILE A 55 3.29 -2.41 -19.13
C ILE A 55 3.43 -3.94 -19.12
N ASP A 56 3.94 -4.54 -18.03
CA ASP A 56 4.35 -5.95 -18.07
C ASP A 56 3.34 -6.93 -17.46
N ASN A 57 2.31 -6.45 -16.76
CA ASN A 57 1.15 -7.22 -16.26
C ASN A 57 1.48 -8.52 -15.48
N LYS A 58 2.73 -8.68 -15.02
CA LYS A 58 3.22 -9.82 -14.22
C LYS A 58 3.23 -9.48 -12.74
N ILE A 59 2.08 -9.00 -12.25
CA ILE A 59 1.89 -8.76 -10.83
C ILE A 59 0.87 -9.78 -10.37
N THR A 60 1.29 -10.67 -9.47
CA THR A 60 0.38 -11.62 -8.84
C THR A 60 -0.04 -11.08 -7.50
N MET A 61 -1.34 -10.99 -7.26
CA MET A 61 -1.88 -10.60 -5.97
C MET A 61 -2.17 -11.86 -5.15
N ASP A 62 -1.52 -12.02 -4.00
CA ASP A 62 -1.86 -13.07 -3.04
C ASP A 62 -2.87 -12.52 -2.04
N ILE A 63 -4.14 -12.92 -2.17
CA ILE A 63 -5.24 -12.43 -1.34
C ILE A 63 -6.00 -13.64 -0.78
N PRO A 64 -5.98 -13.86 0.55
CA PRO A 64 -5.28 -13.07 1.57
C PRO A 64 -3.76 -13.29 1.55
N ALA A 65 -3.00 -12.25 1.89
CA ALA A 65 -1.55 -12.32 2.08
C ALA A 65 -1.19 -13.38 3.13
N LYS A 66 -0.11 -14.13 2.90
CA LYS A 66 0.40 -15.14 3.84
C LYS A 66 1.04 -14.47 5.06
N LEU A 67 0.21 -14.16 6.05
CA LEU A 67 0.55 -13.50 7.31
C LEU A 67 -0.14 -14.21 8.47
N SER A 68 0.38 -14.06 9.68
CA SER A 68 -0.29 -14.54 10.88
C SER A 68 -1.51 -13.68 11.21
N GLU A 69 -2.49 -14.27 11.90
CA GLU A 69 -3.77 -13.60 12.20
C GLU A 69 -3.60 -12.30 13.02
N ASP A 70 -2.61 -12.27 13.92
CA ASP A 70 -2.26 -11.11 14.73
C ASP A 70 -1.70 -9.96 13.88
N VAL A 71 -0.87 -10.27 12.89
CA VAL A 71 -0.35 -9.27 11.94
C VAL A 71 -1.49 -8.74 11.08
N ILE A 72 -2.35 -9.61 10.55
CA ILE A 72 -3.54 -9.20 9.77
C ILE A 72 -4.42 -8.26 10.59
N ALA A 73 -4.73 -8.60 11.84
CA ALA A 73 -5.53 -7.76 12.72
C ALA A 73 -4.87 -6.39 12.97
N THR A 74 -3.56 -6.37 13.22
CA THR A 74 -2.80 -5.15 13.49
C THR A 74 -2.80 -4.21 12.26
N MET A 75 -2.56 -4.74 11.06
CA MET A 75 -2.55 -3.93 9.83
C MET A 75 -3.91 -3.29 9.57
N ARG A 76 -5.00 -4.05 9.75
CA ARG A 76 -6.37 -3.54 9.59
C ARG A 76 -6.68 -2.45 10.61
N GLN A 77 -6.29 -2.64 11.87
CA GLN A 77 -6.43 -1.62 12.91
C GLN A 77 -5.63 -0.34 12.59
N TYR A 78 -4.40 -0.47 12.08
CA TYR A 78 -3.58 0.69 11.71
C TYR A 78 -4.13 1.43 10.51
N ALA A 79 -4.63 0.72 9.50
CA ALA A 79 -5.28 1.31 8.34
C ALA A 79 -6.51 2.14 8.78
N GLU A 80 -7.39 1.56 9.59
CA GLU A 80 -8.58 2.24 10.12
C GLU A 80 -8.18 3.46 10.98
N LYS A 81 -7.18 3.32 11.86
CA LYS A 81 -6.68 4.42 12.68
C LYS A 81 -6.11 5.57 11.84
N ALA A 82 -5.31 5.26 10.82
CA ALA A 82 -4.72 6.26 9.93
C ALA A 82 -5.82 6.98 9.13
N PHE A 83 -6.78 6.24 8.58
CA PHE A 83 -7.91 6.79 7.83
C PHE A 83 -8.75 7.75 8.68
N HIS A 84 -9.05 7.38 9.93
CA HIS A 84 -9.72 8.29 10.87
C HIS A 84 -8.87 9.52 11.21
N ALA A 85 -7.57 9.35 11.43
CA ALA A 85 -6.67 10.45 11.80
C ALA A 85 -6.56 11.53 10.71
N ILE A 86 -6.68 11.15 9.44
CA ILE A 86 -6.66 12.08 8.30
C ILE A 86 -8.05 12.59 7.90
N GLY A 87 -9.12 12.18 8.60
CA GLY A 87 -10.51 12.53 8.24
C GLY A 87 -10.95 11.92 6.91
N GLY A 88 -10.52 10.70 6.61
CA GLY A 88 -10.86 9.99 5.38
C GLY A 88 -12.37 9.79 5.20
N VAL A 89 -12.82 9.85 3.95
CA VAL A 89 -14.23 9.65 3.55
C VAL A 89 -14.27 8.79 2.29
N GLY A 90 -15.23 7.87 2.21
CA GLY A 90 -15.42 7.01 1.05
C GLY A 90 -14.45 5.83 0.99
N LEU A 91 -13.51 5.85 0.04
CA LEU A 91 -12.62 4.72 -0.26
C LEU A 91 -11.16 5.13 -0.08
N ALA A 92 -10.37 4.28 0.57
CA ALA A 92 -8.92 4.40 0.59
C ALA A 92 -8.25 3.04 0.42
N ARG A 93 -6.98 3.09 0.05
CA ARG A 93 -6.07 1.96 0.10
C ARG A 93 -4.88 2.36 0.96
N CYS A 94 -4.59 1.56 1.97
CA CYS A 94 -3.43 1.75 2.83
C CYS A 94 -2.38 0.72 2.46
N ASP A 95 -1.20 1.21 2.12
CA ASP A 95 -0.06 0.40 1.70
C ASP A 95 0.92 0.30 2.90
N PHE A 96 1.45 -0.91 3.12
CA PHE A 96 2.35 -1.27 4.23
C PHE A 96 3.60 -1.96 3.70
#